data_AF-A0A318XJF9-F1
#
_entry.id   AF-A0A318XJF9-F1
#
_cell.length_a   1.000
_cell.length_b   1.000
_cell.length_c   1.000
_cell.angle_alpha   90.00
_cell.angle_beta   90.00
_cell.angle_gamma   90.00
#
_symmetry.space_group_name_H-M   'P 1'
#
loop_
_entity.id
_entity.type
_entity.pdbx_description
1 polymer ?
#
loop_
_entity_poly.entity_id
_entity_poly.type
_entity_poly.pdbx_seq_one_letter_code
_entity_poly.pdbx_strand_id
1 'polypeptide(L)'
;MINRNKLRGLFSGAAFAVTFCILISGFNVFAEQKDIPASYDGIKTYVDGELTQPRDSKGKIAEPFTADGYVYLPIETVCRLLGEEFSWDAANNSIYFGKRPVVKIQEVTVSNADELYNQLGSNKKIKLKPGVYNLSKVKQSIGVKKNVYWEDVYDGKELVFSDIENLTLEGLGDKPAEIVVEPRYADVLNFIGCSNISINNIKAGHTIDKGDCDGGVLKIDSSTDINISDSIFYGCGTLGINAVNSENLKFVNSVIEECSYGIMQLDSCKNFMFTDSIFRKCQGFNMIDIISSTDMVFDKCEFSENTVCYDYSAFLNSDLSYGVKFLNCKFKNNVFNNFGNNLADIDFTGSAFEGNSLFIAKRAELQ
;
A
#
# COMPACT_ATOMS: atom_id res chain seq x y z
N MET A 1 -22.62 -53.38 -23.08
CA MET A 1 -21.87 -52.55 -24.05
C MET A 1 -22.46 -51.14 -24.03
N ILE A 2 -21.82 -50.25 -23.29
CA ILE A 2 -22.23 -48.85 -23.13
C ILE A 2 -21.18 -47.98 -23.82
N ASN A 3 -21.68 -47.04 -24.63
CA ASN A 3 -20.97 -46.28 -25.64
C ASN A 3 -20.00 -45.26 -25.03
N ARG A 4 -18.71 -45.35 -25.39
CA ARG A 4 -17.57 -44.70 -24.73
C ARG A 4 -17.41 -43.19 -25.00
N ASN A 5 -18.39 -42.53 -25.63
CA ASN A 5 -18.32 -41.12 -26.04
C ASN A 5 -19.34 -40.19 -25.35
N LYS A 6 -19.93 -40.60 -24.22
CA LYS A 6 -20.76 -39.71 -23.36
C LYS A 6 -20.17 -39.48 -21.95
N LEU A 7 -18.86 -39.67 -21.79
CA LEU A 7 -18.13 -39.44 -20.53
C LEU A 7 -17.03 -38.35 -20.66
N ARG A 8 -17.28 -37.33 -21.50
CA ARG A 8 -16.37 -36.18 -21.70
C ARG A 8 -17.08 -34.81 -21.66
N GLY A 9 -18.30 -34.75 -21.12
CA GLY A 9 -19.10 -33.51 -21.07
C GLY A 9 -19.78 -33.26 -19.73
N LEU A 10 -19.13 -33.65 -18.62
CA LEU A 10 -19.69 -33.49 -17.26
C LEU A 10 -18.59 -33.21 -16.22
N PHE A 11 -17.60 -32.38 -16.59
CA PHE A 11 -16.54 -31.88 -15.69
C PHE A 11 -16.17 -30.40 -15.96
N SER A 12 -17.07 -29.60 -16.53
CA SER A 12 -16.80 -28.20 -16.90
C SER A 12 -17.60 -27.17 -16.09
N GLY A 13 -17.87 -27.43 -14.80
CA GLY A 13 -18.76 -26.54 -14.02
C GLY A 13 -18.55 -26.50 -12.51
N ALA A 14 -17.41 -26.94 -11.99
CA ALA A 14 -17.09 -26.82 -10.56
C ALA A 14 -15.58 -26.95 -10.30
N ALA A 15 -14.77 -26.09 -10.92
CA ALA A 15 -13.33 -26.01 -10.63
C ALA A 15 -12.73 -24.67 -11.12
N PHE A 16 -13.18 -23.53 -10.58
CA PHE A 16 -12.40 -22.28 -10.59
C PHE A 16 -12.80 -21.39 -9.39
N ALA A 17 -12.80 -22.01 -8.21
CA ALA A 17 -12.64 -21.32 -6.94
C ALA A 17 -11.62 -22.13 -6.13
N VAL A 18 -10.46 -22.38 -6.73
CA VAL A 18 -9.27 -22.59 -5.91
C VAL A 18 -8.85 -21.18 -5.53
N THR A 19 -9.35 -20.73 -4.39
CA THR A 19 -8.68 -19.72 -3.59
C THR A 19 -7.21 -20.12 -3.58
N PHE A 20 -6.40 -19.42 -4.36
CA PHE A 20 -4.96 -19.46 -4.17
C PHE A 20 -4.77 -18.68 -2.86
N CYS A 21 -5.09 -19.32 -1.73
CA CYS A 21 -4.37 -19.08 -0.51
C CYS A 21 -2.94 -19.48 -0.86
N ILE A 22 -2.19 -18.54 -1.44
CA ILE A 22 -0.75 -18.52 -1.22
C ILE A 22 -0.69 -18.48 0.30
N LEU A 23 -0.53 -19.66 0.91
CA LEU A 23 0.17 -19.76 2.15
C LEU A 23 1.50 -19.11 1.81
N ILE A 24 1.59 -17.81 2.07
CA ILE A 24 2.83 -17.14 2.33
C ILE A 24 3.30 -17.87 3.57
N SER A 25 3.92 -19.04 3.38
CA SER A 25 5.00 -19.48 4.21
C SER A 25 6.06 -18.41 4.00
N GLY A 26 5.86 -17.26 4.64
CA GLY A 26 6.96 -16.44 5.07
C GLY A 26 7.85 -17.46 5.73
N PHE A 27 9.07 -17.60 5.20
CA PHE A 27 10.11 -18.26 5.96
C PHE A 27 10.21 -17.42 7.23
N ASN A 28 9.43 -17.80 8.25
CA ASN A 28 9.73 -17.47 9.62
C ASN A 28 11.10 -18.10 9.78
N VAL A 29 12.14 -17.30 9.60
CA VAL A 29 13.42 -17.56 10.22
C VAL A 29 13.08 -17.55 11.69
N PHE A 30 12.64 -18.70 12.21
CA PHE A 30 12.47 -18.88 13.62
C PHE A 30 13.83 -18.52 14.20
N ALA A 31 13.85 -17.46 15.02
CA ALA A 31 15.06 -17.10 15.74
C ALA A 31 15.59 -18.39 16.36
N GLU A 32 16.88 -18.68 16.12
CA GLU A 32 17.49 -19.88 16.65
C GLU A 32 17.29 -19.87 18.17
N GLN A 33 16.41 -20.74 18.65
CA GLN A 33 16.11 -20.82 20.06
C GLN A 33 17.18 -21.70 20.69
N LYS A 34 18.02 -21.06 21.50
CA LYS A 34 19.06 -21.75 22.25
C LYS A 34 18.69 -21.75 23.73
N ASP A 35 18.59 -22.94 24.30
CA ASP A 35 18.49 -23.09 25.74
C ASP A 35 19.85 -22.78 26.37
N ILE A 36 19.85 -21.91 27.37
CA ILE A 36 21.03 -21.59 28.18
C ILE A 36 20.79 -22.07 29.61
N PRO A 37 21.60 -23.00 30.15
CA PRO A 37 21.53 -23.37 31.56
C PRO A 37 21.91 -22.17 32.44
N ALA A 38 21.01 -21.76 33.33
CA ALA A 38 21.22 -20.64 34.24
C ALA A 38 21.49 -21.13 35.68
N SER A 39 22.51 -20.57 36.33
CA SER A 39 22.80 -20.77 37.75
C SER A 39 22.49 -19.51 38.55
N TYR A 40 21.73 -19.66 39.64
CA TYR A 40 21.28 -18.58 40.52
C TYR A 40 22.01 -18.67 41.86
N ASP A 41 23.27 -18.22 41.89
CA ASP A 41 24.18 -18.37 43.05
C ASP A 41 24.16 -17.17 44.01
N GLY A 42 23.04 -16.45 44.09
CA GLY A 42 22.89 -15.31 45.02
C GLY A 42 23.82 -14.13 44.70
N ILE A 43 23.95 -13.80 43.41
CA ILE A 43 24.80 -12.71 42.92
C ILE A 43 24.38 -11.38 43.55
N LYS A 44 25.32 -10.71 44.22
CA LYS A 44 25.09 -9.41 44.87
C LYS A 44 25.36 -8.27 43.89
N THR A 45 24.46 -7.29 43.85
CA THR A 45 24.61 -6.09 43.02
C THR A 45 24.89 -4.88 43.91
N TYR A 46 25.95 -4.15 43.63
CA TYR A 46 26.31 -2.92 44.34
C TYR A 46 26.27 -1.75 43.34
N VAL A 47 25.66 -0.64 43.75
CA VAL A 47 25.61 0.62 42.98
C VAL A 47 26.15 1.70 43.91
N ASP A 48 27.19 2.40 43.48
CA ASP A 48 27.88 3.42 44.28
C ASP A 48 28.29 2.94 45.70
N GLY A 49 28.66 1.66 45.80
CA GLY A 49 29.08 1.02 47.05
C GLY A 49 27.93 0.45 47.90
N GLU A 50 26.68 0.71 47.55
CA GLU A 50 25.50 0.27 48.29
C GLU A 50 24.92 -1.03 47.72
N LEU A 51 24.68 -2.02 48.59
CA LEU A 51 24.06 -3.28 48.21
C LEU A 51 22.60 -3.02 47.79
N THR A 52 22.29 -3.29 46.53
CA THR A 52 20.98 -3.01 45.94
C THR A 52 20.35 -4.26 45.36
N GLN A 53 19.03 -4.37 45.46
CA GLN A 53 18.27 -5.44 44.81
C GLN A 53 17.75 -4.99 43.45
N PRO A 54 18.14 -5.67 42.36
CA PRO A 54 17.60 -5.41 41.03
C PRO A 54 16.07 -5.64 40.99
N ARG A 55 15.29 -4.62 40.55
CA ARG A 55 13.83 -4.70 40.36
C ARG A 55 13.34 -4.20 38.99
N ASP A 56 12.37 -4.89 38.40
CA ASP A 56 11.68 -4.47 37.16
C ASP A 56 10.69 -3.31 37.39
N SER A 57 10.09 -2.75 36.32
CA SER A 57 9.15 -1.60 36.37
C SER A 57 7.91 -1.84 37.22
N LYS A 58 7.60 -3.10 37.54
CA LYS A 58 6.48 -3.50 38.40
C LYS A 58 6.93 -3.74 39.84
N GLY A 59 8.20 -3.50 40.16
CA GLY A 59 8.79 -3.67 41.49
C GLY A 59 9.18 -5.11 41.83
N LYS A 60 9.05 -6.04 40.87
CA LYS A 60 9.41 -7.45 41.07
C LYS A 60 10.92 -7.62 41.03
N ILE A 61 11.44 -8.48 41.90
CA ILE A 61 12.87 -8.81 41.92
C ILE A 61 13.24 -9.50 40.61
N ALA A 62 14.31 -9.00 39.99
CA ALA A 62 14.84 -9.50 38.73
C ALA A 62 16.24 -10.07 38.99
N GLU A 63 16.31 -11.33 39.43
CA GLU A 63 17.53 -11.95 39.93
C GLU A 63 18.59 -12.11 38.82
N PRO A 64 19.83 -11.63 39.02
CA PRO A 64 20.96 -11.95 38.16
C PRO A 64 21.31 -13.44 38.21
N PHE A 65 21.84 -13.97 37.11
CA PHE A 65 22.27 -15.35 37.01
C PHE A 65 23.57 -15.47 36.21
N THR A 66 24.25 -16.61 36.29
CA THR A 66 25.36 -16.94 35.39
C THR A 66 24.94 -17.97 34.37
N ALA A 67 25.39 -17.81 33.12
CA ALA A 67 25.27 -18.80 32.06
C ALA A 67 26.50 -18.72 31.15
N ASP A 68 27.01 -19.86 30.69
CA ASP A 68 28.17 -19.95 29.77
C ASP A 68 29.40 -19.11 30.20
N GLY A 69 29.63 -18.96 31.51
CA GLY A 69 30.75 -18.17 32.07
C GLY A 69 30.53 -16.65 32.12
N TYR A 70 29.35 -16.16 31.72
CA TYR A 70 28.95 -14.75 31.78
C TYR A 70 27.93 -14.51 32.89
N VAL A 71 27.94 -13.30 33.47
CA VAL A 71 26.88 -12.83 34.37
C VAL A 71 25.84 -12.08 33.55
N TYR A 72 24.59 -12.49 33.66
CA TYR A 72 23.45 -11.86 33.01
C TYR A 72 22.66 -11.06 34.05
N LEU A 73 22.46 -9.78 33.75
CA LEU A 73 21.55 -8.92 34.49
C LEU A 73 20.42 -8.47 33.55
N PRO A 74 19.16 -8.46 34.01
CA PRO A 74 18.05 -7.92 33.22
C PRO A 74 18.30 -6.44 32.88
N ILE A 75 18.32 -6.11 31.58
CA ILE A 75 18.78 -4.81 31.11
C ILE A 75 17.96 -3.64 31.68
N GLU A 76 16.65 -3.80 31.77
CA GLU A 76 15.74 -2.80 32.34
C GLU A 76 16.17 -2.39 33.75
N THR A 77 16.60 -3.38 34.52
CA THR A 77 17.00 -3.20 35.90
C THR A 77 18.34 -2.51 36.02
N VAL A 78 19.30 -2.88 35.17
CA VAL A 78 20.61 -2.22 35.11
C VAL A 78 20.44 -0.74 34.75
N CYS A 79 19.67 -0.45 33.70
CA CYS A 79 19.38 0.93 33.29
C CYS A 79 18.79 1.75 34.43
N ARG A 80 17.81 1.20 35.16
CA ARG A 80 17.21 1.88 36.30
C ARG A 80 18.18 2.14 37.44
N LEU A 81 19.00 1.14 37.78
CA LEU A 81 20.02 1.27 38.82
C LEU A 81 21.03 2.38 38.50
N LEU A 82 21.34 2.57 37.22
CA LEU A 82 22.28 3.57 36.73
C LEU A 82 21.62 4.92 36.39
N GLY A 83 20.30 5.04 36.46
CA GLY A 83 19.57 6.23 36.03
C GLY A 83 19.61 6.49 34.52
N GLU A 84 19.86 5.45 33.73
CA GLU A 84 19.93 5.51 32.27
C GLU A 84 18.60 5.07 31.64
N GLU A 85 18.24 5.66 30.51
CA GLU A 85 17.07 5.28 29.72
C GLU A 85 17.48 4.43 28.51
N PHE A 86 16.62 3.49 28.13
CA PHE A 86 16.76 2.71 26.92
C PHE A 86 15.42 2.57 26.20
N SER A 87 15.45 2.28 24.91
CA SER A 87 14.26 1.88 24.14
C SER A 87 14.48 0.53 23.46
N TRP A 88 13.41 -0.26 23.40
CA TRP A 88 13.37 -1.54 22.69
C TRP A 88 12.53 -1.37 21.42
N ASP A 89 13.09 -1.80 20.29
CA ASP A 89 12.41 -1.90 19.02
C ASP A 89 12.29 -3.38 18.65
N ALA A 90 11.09 -3.93 18.93
CA ALA A 90 10.78 -5.33 18.69
C ALA A 90 10.75 -5.69 17.20
N ALA A 91 10.41 -4.75 16.33
CA ALA A 91 10.33 -5.00 14.89
C ALA A 91 11.73 -5.26 14.31
N ASN A 92 12.72 -4.50 14.78
CA ASN A 92 14.11 -4.61 14.34
C ASN A 92 15.01 -5.40 15.30
N ASN A 93 14.43 -6.03 16.33
CA ASN A 93 15.15 -6.70 17.41
C ASN A 93 16.33 -5.87 17.96
N SER A 94 16.10 -4.57 18.20
CA SER A 94 17.15 -3.60 18.49
C SER A 94 16.93 -2.88 19.83
N ILE A 95 18.00 -2.77 20.63
CA ILE A 95 18.04 -1.97 21.86
C ILE A 95 18.82 -0.69 21.60
N TYR A 96 18.28 0.45 22.02
CA TYR A 96 18.95 1.75 21.90
C TYR A 96 19.16 2.37 23.29
N PHE A 97 20.39 2.81 23.56
CA PHE A 97 20.73 3.67 24.69
C PHE A 97 20.90 5.10 24.17
N GLY A 98 20.16 6.05 24.75
CA GLY A 98 20.15 7.43 24.24
C GLY A 98 19.43 7.58 22.89
N LYS A 99 20.13 8.08 21.86
CA LYS A 99 19.52 8.41 20.56
C LYS A 99 19.49 7.19 19.61
N ARG A 100 18.38 7.04 18.89
CA ARG A 100 18.30 6.12 17.75
C ARG A 100 19.24 6.56 16.61
N PRO A 101 19.80 5.63 15.83
CA PRO A 101 20.59 5.99 14.66
C PRO A 101 19.73 6.80 13.69
N VAL A 102 20.27 7.94 13.24
CA VAL A 102 19.61 8.75 12.22
C VAL A 102 19.72 8.01 10.90
N VAL A 103 18.59 7.57 10.34
CA VAL A 103 18.55 7.00 9.00
C VAL A 103 18.94 8.11 8.01
N LYS A 104 20.11 7.96 7.39
CA LYS A 104 20.60 8.94 6.42
C LYS A 104 19.85 8.75 5.11
N ILE A 105 19.01 9.72 4.76
CA ILE A 105 18.36 9.77 3.44
C ILE A 105 19.38 10.22 2.40
N GLN A 106 19.60 9.40 1.38
CA GLN A 106 20.43 9.75 0.23
C GLN A 106 19.60 10.50 -0.80
N GLU A 107 19.92 11.78 -1.02
CA GLU A 107 19.32 12.55 -2.10
C GLU A 107 20.10 12.37 -3.41
N VAL A 108 19.39 12.06 -4.50
CA VAL A 108 19.95 11.87 -5.85
C VAL A 108 19.05 12.54 -6.88
N THR A 109 19.62 13.04 -7.97
CA THR A 109 18.87 13.57 -9.12
C THR A 109 19.09 12.67 -10.33
N VAL A 110 18.01 12.34 -11.03
CA VAL A 110 18.02 11.45 -12.20
C VAL A 110 17.39 12.15 -13.41
N SER A 111 17.78 11.74 -14.61
CA SER A 111 17.40 12.37 -15.88
C SER A 111 16.82 11.41 -16.92
N ASN A 112 16.83 10.11 -16.64
CA ASN A 112 16.29 9.06 -17.51
C ASN A 112 15.86 7.82 -16.70
N ALA A 113 15.17 6.89 -17.38
CA ALA A 113 14.59 5.69 -16.76
C ALA A 113 15.64 4.74 -16.15
N ASP A 114 16.80 4.54 -16.79
CA ASP A 114 17.86 3.69 -16.25
C ASP A 114 18.45 4.28 -14.96
N GLU A 115 18.70 5.59 -14.92
CA GLU A 115 19.15 6.29 -13.71
C GLU A 115 18.11 6.18 -12.59
N LEU A 116 16.82 6.38 -12.90
CA LEU A 116 15.74 6.19 -11.93
C LEU A 116 15.75 4.77 -11.37
N TYR A 117 15.67 3.75 -12.23
CA TYR A 117 15.64 2.35 -11.81
C TYR A 117 16.84 1.97 -10.95
N ASN A 118 18.04 2.41 -11.34
CA ASN A 118 19.26 2.14 -10.58
C ASN A 118 19.20 2.77 -9.18
N GLN A 119 18.54 3.92 -9.04
CA GLN A 119 18.39 4.58 -7.76
C GLN A 119 17.26 4.05 -6.88
N LEU A 120 16.23 3.38 -7.39
CA LEU A 120 15.14 2.84 -6.57
C LEU A 120 15.63 1.93 -5.43
N GLY A 121 15.10 2.14 -4.23
CA GLY A 121 15.42 1.44 -2.98
C GLY A 121 15.14 2.31 -1.73
N SER A 122 15.28 1.73 -0.53
CA SER A 122 15.03 2.42 0.74
C SER A 122 15.98 3.58 1.02
N ASN A 123 15.55 4.49 1.88
CA ASN A 123 16.34 5.61 2.43
C ASN A 123 16.84 6.57 1.35
N LYS A 124 15.97 6.89 0.39
CA LYS A 124 16.32 7.69 -0.77
C LYS A 124 15.31 8.76 -1.06
N LYS A 125 15.82 9.92 -1.47
CA LYS A 125 15.06 10.99 -2.10
C LYS A 125 15.54 11.15 -3.53
N ILE A 126 14.73 10.70 -4.48
CA ILE A 126 15.05 10.69 -5.91
C ILE A 126 14.31 11.84 -6.57
N LYS A 127 15.06 12.83 -7.04
CA LYS A 127 14.56 13.98 -7.79
C LYS A 127 14.61 13.71 -9.28
N LEU A 128 13.46 13.71 -9.95
CA LEU A 128 13.34 13.44 -11.38
C LEU A 128 13.33 14.78 -12.12
N LYS A 129 14.29 15.01 -13.02
CA LYS A 129 14.21 16.15 -13.95
C LYS A 129 12.96 16.02 -14.85
N PRO A 130 12.45 17.14 -15.42
CA PRO A 130 11.38 17.07 -16.40
C PRO A 130 11.70 16.09 -17.53
N GLY A 131 10.81 15.14 -17.80
CA GLY A 131 11.02 14.11 -18.80
C GLY A 131 10.08 12.92 -18.64
N VAL A 132 10.19 11.97 -19.58
CA VAL A 132 9.44 10.72 -19.59
C VAL A 132 10.38 9.57 -19.23
N TYR A 133 10.02 8.82 -18.19
CA TYR A 133 10.73 7.71 -17.60
C TYR A 133 9.96 6.42 -17.90
N ASN A 134 10.19 5.85 -19.08
CA ASN A 134 9.57 4.59 -19.47
C ASN A 134 10.31 3.42 -18.82
N LEU A 135 9.74 2.85 -17.77
CA LEU A 135 10.35 1.77 -16.99
C LEU A 135 10.38 0.45 -17.75
N SER A 136 9.45 0.23 -18.69
CA SER A 136 9.40 -0.98 -19.50
C SER A 136 10.60 -1.12 -20.44
N LYS A 137 11.28 -0.01 -20.76
CA LYS A 137 12.49 0.02 -21.60
C LYS A 137 13.80 -0.19 -20.82
N VAL A 138 13.75 -0.17 -19.49
CA VAL A 138 14.92 -0.44 -18.66
C VAL A 138 15.27 -1.93 -18.77
N LYS A 139 16.56 -2.27 -18.63
CA LYS A 139 16.99 -3.67 -18.62
C LYS A 139 16.40 -4.43 -17.42
N GLN A 140 15.42 -5.30 -17.69
CA GLN A 140 14.68 -6.05 -16.67
C GLN A 140 15.43 -7.31 -16.20
N SER A 141 16.46 -7.13 -15.38
CA SER A 141 17.23 -8.24 -14.81
C SER A 141 16.54 -8.85 -13.57
N ILE A 142 16.33 -10.16 -13.58
CA ILE A 142 15.73 -10.91 -12.47
C ILE A 142 16.76 -11.10 -11.34
N GLY A 143 16.34 -10.91 -10.08
CA GLY A 143 17.10 -11.30 -8.88
C GLY A 143 18.29 -10.40 -8.50
N VAL A 144 18.44 -9.22 -9.13
CA VAL A 144 19.57 -8.31 -8.87
C VAL A 144 19.36 -7.44 -7.64
N LYS A 145 18.11 -7.06 -7.35
CA LYS A 145 17.73 -6.21 -6.23
C LYS A 145 16.67 -6.94 -5.39
N LYS A 146 16.94 -7.11 -4.10
CA LYS A 146 16.06 -7.87 -3.18
C LYS A 146 14.68 -7.20 -3.00
N ASN A 147 14.67 -5.88 -2.84
CA ASN A 147 13.47 -5.10 -2.49
C ASN A 147 12.85 -4.34 -3.68
N VAL A 148 13.46 -4.42 -4.86
CA VAL A 148 12.96 -3.80 -6.10
C VAL A 148 13.17 -4.79 -7.22
N TYR A 149 12.13 -5.52 -7.63
CA TYR A 149 12.31 -6.63 -8.57
C TYR A 149 11.21 -6.64 -9.64
N TRP A 150 11.51 -7.34 -10.74
CA TRP A 150 10.57 -7.53 -11.83
C TRP A 150 9.83 -8.86 -11.65
N GLU A 151 8.51 -8.82 -11.73
CA GLU A 151 7.64 -9.99 -11.67
C GLU A 151 6.94 -10.18 -13.03
N ASP A 152 6.81 -11.43 -13.49
CA ASP A 152 6.17 -11.73 -14.78
C ASP A 152 4.64 -11.61 -14.65
N VAL A 153 4.04 -10.81 -15.53
CA VAL A 153 2.59 -10.68 -15.70
C VAL A 153 2.18 -11.15 -17.09
N TYR A 154 0.88 -11.12 -17.41
CA TYR A 154 0.36 -11.70 -18.66
C TYR A 154 1.03 -11.16 -19.94
N ASP A 155 1.27 -9.84 -20.04
CA ASP A 155 1.81 -9.20 -21.24
C ASP A 155 3.16 -8.51 -21.03
N GLY A 156 3.91 -8.88 -20.00
CA GLY A 156 5.22 -8.32 -19.73
C GLY A 156 5.66 -8.51 -18.30
N LYS A 157 6.24 -7.47 -17.71
CA LYS A 157 6.68 -7.48 -16.32
C LYS A 157 6.23 -6.22 -15.60
N GLU A 158 5.93 -6.40 -14.32
CA GLU A 158 5.70 -5.30 -13.39
C GLU A 158 6.91 -5.09 -12.48
N LEU A 159 7.09 -3.85 -12.03
CA LEU A 159 8.14 -3.50 -11.09
C LEU A 159 7.55 -3.45 -9.68
N VAL A 160 7.99 -4.37 -8.83
CA VAL A 160 7.53 -4.51 -7.45
C VAL A 160 8.51 -3.85 -6.49
N PHE A 161 7.98 -3.01 -5.60
CA PHE A 161 8.66 -2.44 -4.45
C PHE A 161 8.23 -3.23 -3.21
N SER A 162 9.14 -4.02 -2.65
CA SER A 162 8.85 -4.90 -1.51
C SER A 162 9.71 -4.54 -0.30
N ASP A 163 9.07 -4.27 0.84
CA ASP A 163 9.71 -3.91 2.11
C ASP A 163 10.66 -2.70 1.98
N ILE A 164 10.23 -1.69 1.21
CA ILE A 164 10.97 -0.43 1.06
C ILE A 164 10.49 0.57 2.10
N GLU A 165 11.46 1.28 2.68
CA GLU A 165 11.20 2.33 3.65
C GLU A 165 11.84 3.66 3.25
N ASN A 166 11.19 4.78 3.59
CA ASN A 166 11.76 6.12 3.43
C ASN A 166 12.17 6.44 1.98
N LEU A 167 11.29 6.16 1.02
CA LEU A 167 11.49 6.49 -0.40
C LEU A 167 10.67 7.72 -0.77
N THR A 168 11.32 8.72 -1.36
CA THR A 168 10.66 9.86 -2.00
C THR A 168 10.95 9.88 -3.49
N LEU A 169 9.92 9.97 -4.31
CA LEU A 169 9.98 10.32 -5.74
C LEU A 169 9.45 11.75 -5.90
N GLU A 170 10.28 12.66 -6.41
CA GLU A 170 9.92 14.08 -6.54
C GLU A 170 10.20 14.58 -7.97
N GLY A 171 9.17 14.92 -8.72
CA GLY A 171 9.33 15.60 -10.00
C GLY A 171 9.80 17.05 -9.82
N LEU A 172 10.82 17.45 -10.56
CA LEU A 172 11.35 18.81 -10.54
C LEU A 172 10.64 19.69 -11.58
N GLY A 173 10.36 20.94 -11.19
CA GLY A 173 9.80 21.96 -12.07
C GLY A 173 8.27 22.06 -11.97
N ASP A 174 7.69 22.94 -12.79
CA ASP A 174 6.27 23.32 -12.69
C ASP A 174 5.30 22.25 -13.23
N LYS A 175 5.82 21.25 -13.95
CA LYS A 175 5.05 20.15 -14.50
C LYS A 175 5.59 18.83 -13.95
N PRO A 176 4.73 17.84 -13.74
CA PRO A 176 5.17 16.56 -13.19
C PRO A 176 6.11 15.83 -14.15
N ALA A 177 7.09 15.13 -13.58
CA ALA A 177 7.87 14.14 -14.32
C ALA A 177 6.99 12.91 -14.60
N GLU A 178 7.09 12.32 -15.78
CA GLU A 178 6.18 11.26 -16.22
C GLU A 178 6.85 9.88 -16.10
N ILE A 179 6.23 8.94 -15.40
CA ILE A 179 6.61 7.53 -15.31
C ILE A 179 5.64 6.73 -16.18
N VAL A 180 6.18 5.91 -17.08
CA VAL A 180 5.38 5.15 -18.05
C VAL A 180 5.68 3.66 -17.95
N VAL A 181 4.63 2.84 -17.93
CA VAL A 181 4.70 1.38 -17.98
C VAL A 181 3.86 0.87 -19.16
N GLU A 182 4.47 0.12 -20.08
CA GLU A 182 3.84 -0.37 -21.31
C GLU A 182 2.97 -1.61 -21.11
N PRO A 183 3.40 -2.67 -20.38
CA PRO A 183 2.55 -3.83 -20.12
C PRO A 183 1.27 -3.41 -19.40
N ARG A 184 0.12 -3.83 -19.93
CA ARG A 184 -1.20 -3.40 -19.44
C ARG A 184 -1.72 -4.20 -18.26
N TYR A 185 -1.09 -5.34 -17.97
CA TYR A 185 -1.38 -6.17 -16.81
C TYR A 185 -0.45 -5.86 -15.64
N ALA A 186 0.57 -5.03 -15.86
CA ALA A 186 1.48 -4.61 -14.81
C ALA A 186 0.86 -3.46 -14.01
N ASP A 187 1.02 -3.47 -12.69
CA ASP A 187 0.77 -2.26 -11.93
C ASP A 187 1.85 -1.20 -12.24
N VAL A 188 1.47 0.07 -12.41
CA VAL A 188 2.45 1.14 -12.72
C VAL A 188 3.39 1.36 -11.54
N LEU A 189 2.84 1.37 -10.32
CA LEU A 189 3.57 1.39 -9.05
C LEU A 189 2.97 0.35 -8.10
N ASN A 190 3.73 -0.70 -7.79
CA ASN A 190 3.31 -1.79 -6.90
C ASN A 190 4.11 -1.80 -5.60
N PHE A 191 3.50 -1.33 -4.50
CA PHE A 191 4.11 -1.30 -3.18
C PHE A 191 3.57 -2.45 -2.31
N ILE A 192 4.47 -3.27 -1.77
CA ILE A 192 4.16 -4.39 -0.89
C ILE A 192 5.00 -4.25 0.38
N GLY A 193 4.38 -4.22 1.56
CA GLY A 193 5.11 -4.14 2.83
C GLY A 193 5.91 -2.84 3.01
N CYS A 194 5.56 -1.77 2.28
CA CYS A 194 6.35 -0.54 2.25
C CYS A 194 5.92 0.45 3.33
N SER A 195 6.86 1.28 3.80
CA SER A 195 6.58 2.31 4.81
C SER A 195 7.20 3.66 4.48
N ASN A 196 6.52 4.75 4.86
CA ASN A 196 7.00 6.12 4.67
C ASN A 196 7.43 6.41 3.22
N ILE A 197 6.49 6.23 2.30
CA ILE A 197 6.69 6.50 0.87
C ILE A 197 6.11 7.86 0.53
N SER A 198 6.81 8.64 -0.28
CA SER A 198 6.35 9.96 -0.76
C SER A 198 6.45 10.04 -2.28
N ILE A 199 5.36 10.42 -2.94
CA ILE A 199 5.30 10.64 -4.39
C ILE A 199 4.78 12.05 -4.63
N ASN A 200 5.64 12.93 -5.15
CA ASN A 200 5.35 14.36 -5.26
C ASN A 200 5.61 14.85 -6.69
N ASN A 201 4.64 15.55 -7.29
CA ASN A 201 4.77 16.10 -8.64
C ASN A 201 5.16 15.03 -9.69
N ILE A 202 4.49 13.87 -9.62
CA ILE A 202 4.70 12.76 -10.56
C ILE A 202 3.43 12.52 -11.36
N LYS A 203 3.59 12.27 -12.66
CA LYS A 203 2.55 11.75 -13.53
C LYS A 203 2.87 10.29 -13.80
N ALA A 204 1.96 9.36 -13.55
CA ALA A 204 2.25 7.93 -13.75
C ALA A 204 1.08 7.23 -14.43
N GLY A 205 1.38 6.39 -15.44
CA GLY A 205 0.35 5.65 -16.15
C GLY A 205 0.85 4.71 -17.24
N HIS A 206 -0.11 4.08 -17.91
CA HIS A 206 0.15 3.22 -19.06
C HIS A 206 0.31 4.02 -20.37
N THR A 207 1.01 3.45 -21.35
CA THR A 207 0.94 3.96 -22.73
C THR A 207 -0.48 3.82 -23.26
N ILE A 208 -0.98 4.89 -23.90
CA ILE A 208 -2.36 4.99 -24.40
C ILE A 208 -2.51 4.09 -25.65
N ASP A 209 -2.81 2.81 -25.46
CA ASP A 209 -3.38 1.94 -26.49
C ASP A 209 -4.70 1.35 -26.00
N LYS A 210 -5.73 1.41 -26.85
CA LYS A 210 -7.09 0.94 -26.52
C LYS A 210 -7.15 -0.58 -26.63
N GLY A 211 -7.24 -1.28 -25.51
CA GLY A 211 -7.54 -2.70 -25.40
C GLY A 211 -7.91 -3.07 -23.96
N ASP A 212 -8.28 -4.33 -23.71
CA ASP A 212 -8.61 -4.80 -22.35
C ASP A 212 -7.33 -4.77 -21.50
N CYS A 213 -7.32 -3.99 -20.40
CA CYS A 213 -6.21 -3.82 -19.46
C CYS A 213 -6.64 -4.32 -18.06
N ASP A 214 -5.73 -4.92 -17.28
CA ASP A 214 -6.05 -5.53 -15.97
C ASP A 214 -5.09 -5.11 -14.84
N GLY A 215 -4.00 -4.40 -15.16
CA GLY A 215 -3.10 -3.80 -14.17
C GLY A 215 -3.67 -2.50 -13.61
N GLY A 216 -3.48 -2.23 -12.32
CA GLY A 216 -3.85 -0.97 -11.68
C GLY A 216 -2.81 0.12 -11.89
N VAL A 217 -3.16 1.38 -11.59
CA VAL A 217 -2.17 2.46 -11.64
C VAL A 217 -1.32 2.45 -10.36
N LEU A 218 -1.97 2.40 -9.20
CA LEU A 218 -1.29 2.37 -7.91
C LEU A 218 -1.80 1.19 -7.08
N LYS A 219 -0.92 0.23 -6.81
CA LYS A 219 -1.18 -0.88 -5.89
C LYS A 219 -0.43 -0.70 -4.58
N ILE A 220 -1.16 -0.84 -3.47
CA ILE A 220 -0.66 -0.64 -2.11
C ILE A 220 -1.13 -1.84 -1.27
N ASP A 221 -0.23 -2.76 -0.98
CA ASP A 221 -0.51 -3.95 -0.19
C ASP A 221 0.30 -3.93 1.10
N SER A 222 -0.37 -4.14 2.23
CA SER A 222 0.26 -4.33 3.55
C SER A 222 1.26 -3.21 3.89
N SER A 223 0.94 -1.97 3.48
CA SER A 223 1.85 -0.83 3.53
C SER A 223 1.30 0.28 4.42
N THR A 224 2.19 1.15 4.91
CA THR A 224 1.81 2.23 5.84
C THR A 224 2.48 3.56 5.51
N ASP A 225 1.83 4.67 5.86
CA ASP A 225 2.36 6.03 5.70
C ASP A 225 2.77 6.36 4.26
N ILE A 226 1.81 6.22 3.34
CA ILE A 226 1.98 6.54 1.92
C ILE A 226 1.44 7.95 1.67
N ASN A 227 2.31 8.87 1.22
CA ASN A 227 1.97 10.27 0.98
C ASN A 227 2.12 10.59 -0.51
N ILE A 228 1.06 11.12 -1.10
CA ILE A 228 1.00 11.46 -2.52
C ILE A 228 0.50 12.90 -2.65
N SER A 229 1.26 13.73 -3.35
CA SER A 229 0.90 15.13 -3.55
C SER A 229 1.22 15.65 -4.95
N ASP A 230 0.44 16.62 -5.43
CA ASP A 230 0.65 17.32 -6.70
C ASP A 230 0.80 16.38 -7.91
N SER A 231 0.18 15.21 -7.88
CA SER A 231 0.46 14.10 -8.79
C SER A 231 -0.74 13.71 -9.65
N ILE A 232 -0.49 13.08 -10.80
CA ILE A 232 -1.52 12.65 -11.76
C ILE A 232 -1.32 11.17 -12.08
N PHE A 233 -2.32 10.37 -11.77
CA PHE A 233 -2.32 8.94 -12.04
C PHE A 233 -3.39 8.64 -13.08
N TYR A 234 -2.97 8.04 -14.19
CA TYR A 234 -3.84 7.79 -15.33
C TYR A 234 -3.58 6.41 -15.91
N GLY A 235 -4.53 5.84 -16.65
CA GLY A 235 -4.22 4.69 -17.47
C GLY A 235 -5.42 3.83 -17.83
N CYS A 236 -5.30 3.11 -18.94
CA CYS A 236 -6.32 2.19 -19.45
C CYS A 236 -6.63 1.00 -18.52
N GLY A 237 -5.87 0.83 -17.43
CA GLY A 237 -5.89 -0.29 -16.49
C GLY A 237 -7.19 -0.50 -15.71
N THR A 238 -7.17 -1.44 -14.77
CA THR A 238 -8.26 -1.77 -13.85
C THR A 238 -8.61 -0.57 -12.97
N LEU A 239 -7.85 -0.31 -11.91
CA LEU A 239 -8.20 0.69 -10.89
C LEU A 239 -7.15 1.78 -10.80
N GLY A 240 -7.58 3.01 -10.50
CA GLY A 240 -6.66 4.09 -10.18
C GLY A 240 -5.86 3.80 -8.90
N ILE A 241 -6.54 3.36 -7.84
CA ILE A 241 -5.93 2.89 -6.59
C ILE A 241 -6.50 1.53 -6.21
N ASN A 242 -5.62 0.55 -6.00
CA ASN A 242 -5.96 -0.73 -5.40
C ASN A 242 -5.18 -0.87 -4.08
N ALA A 243 -5.87 -0.78 -2.95
CA ALA A 243 -5.26 -0.86 -1.65
C ALA A 243 -5.84 -1.99 -0.81
N VAL A 244 -4.96 -2.78 -0.19
CA VAL A 244 -5.31 -3.92 0.65
C VAL A 244 -4.49 -3.90 1.93
N ASN A 245 -5.11 -4.14 3.09
CA ASN A 245 -4.46 -4.28 4.40
C ASN A 245 -3.50 -3.13 4.75
N SER A 246 -3.84 -1.89 4.37
CA SER A 246 -2.92 -0.76 4.42
C SER A 246 -3.45 0.38 5.30
N GLU A 247 -2.53 1.15 5.89
CA GLU A 247 -2.87 2.23 6.83
C GLU A 247 -2.25 3.58 6.44
N ASN A 248 -2.90 4.68 6.79
CA ASN A 248 -2.34 6.04 6.70
C ASN A 248 -1.93 6.49 5.28
N LEU A 249 -2.83 6.36 4.30
CA LEU A 249 -2.65 7.02 2.99
C LEU A 249 -3.05 8.50 3.08
N LYS A 250 -2.24 9.40 2.54
CA LYS A 250 -2.61 10.78 2.21
C LYS A 250 -2.48 11.04 0.73
N PHE A 251 -3.55 11.48 0.09
CA PHE A 251 -3.62 11.82 -1.33
C PHE A 251 -4.13 13.25 -1.47
N VAL A 252 -3.23 14.18 -1.78
CA VAL A 252 -3.50 15.63 -1.67
C VAL A 252 -3.25 16.34 -2.99
N ASN A 253 -4.13 17.25 -3.39
CA ASN A 253 -3.97 18.05 -4.62
C ASN A 253 -3.57 17.21 -5.84
N SER A 254 -4.18 16.04 -5.99
CA SER A 254 -3.77 15.04 -6.97
C SER A 254 -4.96 14.56 -7.79
N VAL A 255 -4.67 13.88 -8.90
CA VAL A 255 -5.68 13.47 -9.89
C VAL A 255 -5.58 11.97 -10.15
N ILE A 256 -6.74 11.30 -10.16
CA ILE A 256 -6.92 9.98 -10.77
C ILE A 256 -7.80 10.17 -12.01
N GLU A 257 -7.35 9.73 -13.18
CA GLU A 257 -8.13 9.89 -14.40
C GLU A 257 -8.05 8.74 -15.41
N GLU A 258 -9.11 8.59 -16.19
CA GLU A 258 -9.16 7.70 -17.36
C GLU A 258 -8.98 6.20 -17.05
N CYS A 259 -9.29 5.74 -15.83
CA CYS A 259 -9.27 4.32 -15.43
C CYS A 259 -10.47 3.53 -15.98
N SER A 260 -10.31 2.22 -16.23
CA SER A 260 -11.32 1.42 -16.96
C SER A 260 -12.16 0.45 -16.12
N TYR A 261 -11.79 0.14 -14.87
CA TYR A 261 -12.61 -0.68 -13.94
C TYR A 261 -13.15 0.11 -12.74
N GLY A 262 -12.65 1.31 -12.48
CA GLY A 262 -13.12 2.16 -11.39
C GLY A 262 -12.05 3.14 -10.93
N ILE A 263 -12.40 3.96 -9.95
CA ILE A 263 -11.49 4.93 -9.34
C ILE A 263 -10.60 4.20 -8.33
N MET A 264 -11.21 3.47 -7.40
CA MET A 264 -10.49 2.80 -6.34
C MET A 264 -11.21 1.60 -5.73
N GLN A 265 -10.41 0.65 -5.24
CA GLN A 265 -10.83 -0.40 -4.32
C GLN A 265 -9.95 -0.34 -3.07
N LEU A 266 -10.59 -0.29 -1.90
CA LEU A 266 -9.96 -0.17 -0.59
C LEU A 266 -10.48 -1.32 0.29
N ASP A 267 -9.67 -2.36 0.50
CA ASP A 267 -10.03 -3.52 1.31
C ASP A 267 -9.19 -3.55 2.60
N SER A 268 -9.87 -3.66 3.74
CA SER A 268 -9.24 -3.83 5.05
C SER A 268 -8.23 -2.70 5.35
N CYS A 269 -8.55 -1.48 4.92
CA CYS A 269 -7.72 -0.30 5.03
C CYS A 269 -8.14 0.61 6.19
N LYS A 270 -7.22 1.44 6.67
CA LYS A 270 -7.48 2.36 7.78
C LYS A 270 -6.87 3.74 7.59
N ASN A 271 -7.62 4.78 7.97
CA ASN A 271 -7.13 6.16 8.04
C ASN A 271 -6.59 6.67 6.69
N PHE A 272 -7.39 6.58 5.64
CA PHE A 272 -7.03 7.14 4.33
C PHE A 272 -7.67 8.52 4.19
N MET A 273 -6.88 9.49 3.73
CA MET A 273 -7.29 10.86 3.55
C MET A 273 -7.03 11.32 2.11
N PHE A 274 -8.09 11.72 1.44
CA PHE A 274 -8.07 12.35 0.13
C PHE A 274 -8.48 13.81 0.30
N THR A 275 -7.67 14.74 -0.18
CA THR A 275 -7.93 16.18 0.04
C THR A 275 -7.64 17.00 -1.21
N ASP A 276 -8.54 17.93 -1.54
CA ASP A 276 -8.40 18.85 -2.68
C ASP A 276 -8.05 18.12 -3.99
N SER A 277 -8.59 16.92 -4.18
CA SER A 277 -8.20 15.99 -5.26
C SER A 277 -9.33 15.71 -6.24
N ILE A 278 -8.99 15.33 -7.48
CA ILE A 278 -9.94 15.12 -8.57
C ILE A 278 -9.91 13.68 -9.05
N PHE A 279 -11.07 13.06 -9.17
CA PHE A 279 -11.26 11.71 -9.69
C PHE A 279 -12.21 11.77 -10.87
N ARG A 280 -11.70 11.58 -12.10
CA ARG A 280 -12.49 11.89 -13.29
C ARG A 280 -12.32 10.95 -14.47
N LYS A 281 -13.36 10.89 -15.32
CA LYS A 281 -13.33 10.13 -16.57
C LYS A 281 -12.99 8.65 -16.37
N CYS A 282 -13.18 8.12 -15.17
CA CYS A 282 -13.06 6.70 -14.91
C CYS A 282 -14.36 6.01 -15.31
N GLN A 283 -14.27 4.74 -15.72
CA GLN A 283 -15.41 3.93 -16.08
C GLN A 283 -15.26 2.51 -15.57
N GLY A 284 -16.30 1.68 -15.70
CA GLY A 284 -16.24 0.25 -15.39
C GLY A 284 -17.20 -0.19 -14.30
N PHE A 285 -16.67 -0.83 -13.25
CA PHE A 285 -17.44 -1.46 -12.18
C PHE A 285 -17.81 -0.45 -11.08
N ASN A 286 -17.65 -0.81 -9.81
CA ASN A 286 -17.85 0.14 -8.72
C ASN A 286 -16.82 1.28 -8.87
N MET A 287 -17.25 2.55 -8.86
CA MET A 287 -16.28 3.64 -8.98
C MET A 287 -15.43 3.73 -7.72
N ILE A 288 -16.07 3.66 -6.55
CA ILE A 288 -15.40 3.64 -5.25
C ILE A 288 -15.90 2.41 -4.51
N ASP A 289 -15.01 1.46 -4.24
CA ASP A 289 -15.33 0.23 -3.51
C ASP A 289 -14.55 0.21 -2.19
N ILE A 290 -15.26 0.28 -1.07
CA ILE A 290 -14.69 0.33 0.28
C ILE A 290 -15.22 -0.88 1.04
N ILE A 291 -14.32 -1.77 1.47
CA ILE A 291 -14.65 -3.06 2.06
C ILE A 291 -13.88 -3.21 3.37
N SER A 292 -14.57 -3.57 4.45
CA SER A 292 -13.97 -3.86 5.77
C SER A 292 -13.00 -2.77 6.27
N SER A 293 -13.24 -1.51 5.92
CA SER A 293 -12.29 -0.41 6.11
C SER A 293 -12.81 0.62 7.11
N THR A 294 -11.88 1.39 7.71
CA THR A 294 -12.22 2.38 8.74
C THR A 294 -11.56 3.73 8.51
N ASP A 295 -12.27 4.81 8.83
CA ASP A 295 -11.75 6.18 8.74
C ASP A 295 -11.26 6.57 7.34
N MET A 296 -12.17 6.47 6.37
CA MET A 296 -11.93 6.91 4.98
C MET A 296 -12.48 8.33 4.81
N VAL A 297 -11.63 9.32 4.57
CA VAL A 297 -12.04 10.73 4.49
C VAL A 297 -11.68 11.32 3.14
N PHE A 298 -12.68 11.82 2.43
CA PHE A 298 -12.55 12.64 1.24
C PHE A 298 -12.98 14.06 1.61
N ASP A 299 -12.09 15.05 1.56
CA ASP A 299 -12.41 16.45 1.84
C ASP A 299 -12.11 17.33 0.62
N LYS A 300 -13.09 18.13 0.19
CA LYS A 300 -12.98 19.03 -0.98
C LYS A 300 -12.57 18.32 -2.27
N CYS A 301 -12.94 17.05 -2.40
CA CYS A 301 -12.67 16.29 -3.61
C CYS A 301 -13.72 16.53 -4.69
N GLU A 302 -13.33 16.41 -5.96
CA GLU A 302 -14.24 16.39 -7.09
C GLU A 302 -14.26 15.01 -7.74
N PHE A 303 -15.45 14.44 -7.92
CA PHE A 303 -15.71 13.23 -8.67
C PHE A 303 -16.51 13.61 -9.91
N SER A 304 -15.88 13.61 -11.09
CA SER A 304 -16.51 14.14 -12.29
C SER A 304 -16.39 13.30 -13.55
N GLU A 305 -17.44 13.28 -14.37
CA GLU A 305 -17.44 12.61 -15.67
C GLU A 305 -17.15 11.09 -15.59
N ASN A 306 -17.41 10.44 -14.45
CA ASN A 306 -17.20 9.00 -14.28
C ASN A 306 -18.44 8.20 -14.70
N THR A 307 -18.25 6.98 -15.20
CA THR A 307 -19.33 6.13 -15.74
C THR A 307 -19.34 4.72 -15.14
N VAL A 308 -20.37 4.38 -14.39
CA VAL A 308 -20.65 2.99 -13.99
C VAL A 308 -21.29 2.26 -15.17
N CYS A 309 -20.65 1.20 -15.65
CA CYS A 309 -21.00 0.51 -16.90
C CYS A 309 -21.91 -0.71 -16.70
N TYR A 310 -22.05 -1.22 -15.47
CA TYR A 310 -22.75 -2.48 -15.18
C TYR A 310 -23.92 -2.29 -14.22
N ASP A 311 -25.04 -2.97 -14.49
CA ASP A 311 -26.29 -2.85 -13.71
C ASP A 311 -26.15 -3.33 -12.25
N TYR A 312 -25.20 -4.23 -11.98
CA TYR A 312 -24.91 -4.73 -10.62
C TYR A 312 -23.87 -3.89 -9.88
N SER A 313 -23.28 -2.88 -10.52
CA SER A 313 -22.30 -1.99 -9.93
C SER A 313 -22.94 -0.69 -9.44
N ALA A 314 -22.26 0.00 -8.53
CA ALA A 314 -22.70 1.27 -7.98
C ALA A 314 -21.59 2.33 -8.06
N PHE A 315 -21.94 3.60 -7.95
CA PHE A 315 -20.93 4.64 -7.86
C PHE A 315 -20.09 4.49 -6.58
N LEU A 316 -20.75 4.20 -5.45
CA LEU A 316 -20.11 3.99 -4.15
C LEU A 316 -20.61 2.70 -3.48
N ASN A 317 -19.71 1.78 -3.19
CA ASN A 317 -19.97 0.62 -2.35
C ASN A 317 -19.18 0.76 -1.04
N SER A 318 -19.85 0.56 0.10
CA SER A 318 -19.24 0.66 1.43
C SER A 318 -19.63 -0.53 2.30
N ASP A 319 -19.05 -1.70 2.05
CA ASP A 319 -19.37 -2.92 2.77
C ASP A 319 -18.56 -3.07 4.06
N LEU A 320 -19.22 -3.43 5.16
CA LEU A 320 -18.61 -3.64 6.49
C LEU A 320 -17.64 -2.53 6.94
N SER A 321 -17.87 -1.29 6.50
CA SER A 321 -16.95 -0.17 6.67
C SER A 321 -17.54 0.93 7.54
N TYR A 322 -16.69 1.64 8.31
CA TYR A 322 -17.10 2.64 9.30
C TYR A 322 -16.30 3.93 9.19
N GLY A 323 -16.92 5.07 9.51
CA GLY A 323 -16.23 6.36 9.50
C GLY A 323 -15.88 6.85 8.09
N VAL A 324 -16.63 6.44 7.08
CA VAL A 324 -16.49 6.93 5.70
C VAL A 324 -17.13 8.31 5.57
N LYS A 325 -16.39 9.29 5.05
CA LYS A 325 -16.84 10.70 4.96
C LYS A 325 -16.45 11.32 3.62
N PHE A 326 -17.40 12.01 3.00
CA PHE A 326 -17.24 12.87 1.84
C PHE A 326 -17.63 14.30 2.24
N LEU A 327 -16.66 15.07 2.67
CA LEU A 327 -16.80 16.42 3.20
C LEU A 327 -16.55 17.43 2.09
N ASN A 328 -17.48 18.37 1.87
CA ASN A 328 -17.31 19.45 0.90
C ASN A 328 -16.98 18.98 -0.54
N CYS A 329 -17.40 17.76 -0.90
CA CYS A 329 -17.07 17.16 -2.18
C CYS A 329 -18.05 17.58 -3.27
N LYS A 330 -17.66 17.39 -4.53
CA LYS A 330 -18.52 17.63 -5.69
C LYS A 330 -18.62 16.36 -6.52
N PHE A 331 -19.85 15.90 -6.75
CA PHE A 331 -20.15 14.82 -7.68
C PHE A 331 -20.81 15.43 -8.91
N LYS A 332 -20.07 15.51 -10.02
CA LYS A 332 -20.48 16.29 -11.20
C LYS A 332 -20.51 15.47 -12.48
N ASN A 333 -21.61 15.50 -13.22
CA ASN A 333 -21.73 14.90 -14.55
C ASN A 333 -21.34 13.41 -14.60
N ASN A 334 -21.56 12.67 -13.50
CA ASN A 334 -21.33 11.23 -13.48
C ASN A 334 -22.54 10.49 -14.04
N VAL A 335 -22.30 9.31 -14.60
CA VAL A 335 -23.32 8.42 -15.16
C VAL A 335 -23.33 7.13 -14.34
N PHE A 336 -24.45 6.82 -13.70
CA PHE A 336 -24.58 5.59 -12.91
C PHE A 336 -26.01 5.07 -12.86
N ASN A 337 -26.18 3.75 -12.78
CA ASN A 337 -27.49 3.13 -12.52
C ASN A 337 -27.89 3.25 -11.04
N ASN A 338 -26.91 3.00 -10.17
CA ASN A 338 -27.04 2.99 -8.73
C ASN A 338 -25.99 3.92 -8.14
N PHE A 339 -26.39 4.87 -7.31
CA PHE A 339 -25.43 5.75 -6.65
C PHE A 339 -24.64 4.99 -5.57
N GLY A 340 -25.27 4.11 -4.80
CA GLY A 340 -24.48 3.37 -3.83
C GLY A 340 -25.21 2.33 -2.99
N ASN A 341 -24.40 1.47 -2.41
CA ASN A 341 -24.80 0.40 -1.51
C ASN A 341 -24.25 0.71 -0.09
N ASN A 342 -25.00 0.31 0.94
CA ASN A 342 -24.57 0.42 2.34
C ASN A 342 -24.20 1.86 2.77
N LEU A 343 -25.04 2.83 2.40
CA LEU A 343 -24.76 4.27 2.59
C LEU A 343 -25.19 4.85 3.94
N ALA A 344 -25.85 4.06 4.81
CA ALA A 344 -26.58 4.57 5.97
C ALA A 344 -25.72 5.40 6.95
N ASP A 345 -24.43 5.06 7.08
CA ASP A 345 -23.50 5.67 8.03
C ASP A 345 -22.40 6.51 7.34
N ILE A 346 -22.62 6.92 6.08
CA ILE A 346 -21.68 7.74 5.33
C ILE A 346 -22.04 9.23 5.48
N ASP A 347 -21.05 10.03 5.88
CA ASP A 347 -21.20 11.48 6.02
C ASP A 347 -20.95 12.18 4.67
N PHE A 348 -21.93 12.93 4.17
CA PHE A 348 -21.81 13.76 2.95
C PHE A 348 -21.84 15.27 3.23
N THR A 349 -21.50 15.69 4.45
CA THR A 349 -21.63 17.09 4.88
C THR A 349 -20.93 18.07 3.92
N GLY A 350 -21.68 19.05 3.44
CA GLY A 350 -21.17 20.09 2.53
C GLY A 350 -20.99 19.62 1.08
N SER A 351 -21.30 18.36 0.75
CA SER A 351 -21.14 17.83 -0.60
C SER A 351 -22.28 18.21 -1.54
N ALA A 352 -21.96 18.42 -2.82
CA ALA A 352 -22.88 18.82 -3.86
C ALA A 352 -22.97 17.79 -5.00
N PHE A 353 -24.15 17.63 -5.58
CA PHE A 353 -24.44 16.72 -6.69
C PHE A 353 -25.04 17.51 -7.85
N GLU A 354 -24.34 17.58 -8.98
CA GLU A 354 -24.72 18.43 -10.13
C GLU A 354 -24.61 17.66 -11.46
N GLY A 355 -25.64 17.72 -12.30
CA GLY A 355 -25.57 17.19 -13.67
C GLY A 355 -25.37 15.68 -13.80
N ASN A 356 -25.42 14.93 -12.69
CA ASN A 356 -25.34 13.47 -12.72
C ASN A 356 -26.60 12.88 -13.39
N SER A 357 -26.42 11.83 -14.19
CA SER A 357 -27.50 11.18 -14.93
C SER A 357 -27.61 9.70 -14.58
N LEU A 358 -28.85 9.21 -14.52
CA LEU A 358 -29.10 7.77 -14.46
C LEU A 358 -28.66 7.13 -15.78
N PHE A 359 -27.88 6.06 -15.71
CA PHE A 359 -27.68 5.21 -16.87
C PHE A 359 -29.04 4.59 -17.23
N ILE A 360 -29.57 4.89 -18.41
CA ILE A 360 -30.77 4.24 -18.94
C ILE A 360 -30.25 3.32 -20.03
N ALA A 361 -30.14 2.02 -19.73
CA ALA A 361 -29.88 1.03 -20.75
C ALA A 361 -30.96 1.19 -21.84
N LYS A 362 -30.60 1.72 -23.01
CA LYS A 362 -31.45 1.60 -24.19
C LYS A 362 -31.55 0.09 -24.43
N ARG A 363 -32.69 -0.52 -24.05
CA ARG A 363 -33.05 -1.83 -24.58
C ARG A 363 -33.00 -1.68 -26.09
N ALA A 364 -31.99 -2.26 -26.73
CA ALA A 364 -32.08 -2.58 -28.13
C ALA A 364 -33.29 -3.51 -28.24
N GLU A 365 -34.39 -2.97 -28.77
CA GLU A 365 -35.45 -3.79 -29.31
C GLU A 365 -34.81 -4.68 -30.37
N LEU A 366 -34.57 -5.94 -30.01
CA LEU A 366 -34.37 -7.00 -30.98
C LEU A 366 -35.71 -7.15 -31.72
N GLN A 367 -35.81 -6.55 -32.91
CA GLN A 367 -36.69 -7.03 -33.97
C GLN A 367 -35.98 -8.08 -34.80
#